data_AF-A0A0W0U460-F1
#
_entry.id   AF-A0A0W0U460-F1
#
_cell.length_a   1.000
_cell.length_b   1.000
_cell.length_c   1.000
_cell.angle_alpha   90.00
_cell.angle_beta   90.00
_cell.angle_gamma   90.00
#
_symmetry.space_group_name_H-M   'P 1'
#
loop_
_entity.id
_entity.type
_entity.pdbx_description
1 polymer ?
#
loop_
_entity_poly.entity_id
_entity_poly.type
_entity_poly.pdbx_seq_one_letter_code
_entity_poly.pdbx_strand_id
1 'polypeptide(L)'
;MFKKLLGTFVVAISLMFSTALFADSSMCKHGLKHMLESLQLSDEQKAKIKPIIEQMKSTMKATGSQMDALKSKIHEQIHAASMDKDTVNSLIDQKTALIGSMMKTKVATVHQVLSVLTEEQKTKLHNMMKDAEEKMAQKYKSCHDND
;
A
#
# COMPACT_ATOMS: atom_id res chain seq x y z
N MET A 1 -4.33 -13.10 54.56
CA MET A 1 -4.73 -12.01 53.64
C MET A 1 -4.11 -12.29 52.27
N PHE A 2 -4.89 -12.13 51.19
CA PHE A 2 -4.56 -12.35 49.75
C PHE A 2 -4.24 -13.81 49.33
N LYS A 3 -5.22 -14.67 49.04
CA LYS A 3 -6.02 -14.82 47.79
C LYS A 3 -5.17 -14.93 46.49
N LYS A 4 -5.15 -16.18 45.98
CA LYS A 4 -5.21 -16.65 44.58
C LYS A 4 -4.97 -15.60 43.47
N LEU A 5 -4.05 -15.90 42.56
CA LEU A 5 -4.37 -16.27 41.17
C LEU A 5 -3.08 -16.52 40.37
N LEU A 6 -2.92 -17.77 39.92
CA LEU A 6 -2.19 -18.09 38.70
C LEU A 6 -2.77 -17.23 37.57
N GLY A 7 -1.92 -16.45 36.92
CA GLY A 7 -2.27 -15.67 35.74
C GLY A 7 -1.14 -15.77 34.72
N THR A 8 -1.10 -16.88 34.00
CA THR A 8 -0.26 -17.05 32.81
C THR A 8 -0.76 -16.05 31.76
N PHE A 9 -0.09 -14.90 31.64
CA PHE A 9 -0.32 -13.98 30.53
C PHE A 9 0.28 -14.60 29.27
N VAL A 10 -0.51 -15.42 28.57
CA VAL A 10 -0.29 -15.68 27.15
C VAL A 10 -0.72 -14.41 26.42
N VAL A 11 0.21 -13.46 26.30
CA VAL A 11 0.06 -12.36 25.34
C VAL A 11 0.31 -12.98 23.97
N ALA A 12 -0.75 -13.48 23.35
CA ALA A 12 -0.74 -13.83 21.94
C ALA A 12 -0.54 -12.52 21.15
N ILE A 13 0.73 -12.21 20.88
CA ILE A 13 1.11 -11.16 19.94
C ILE A 13 0.78 -11.69 18.55
N SER A 14 -0.46 -11.52 18.13
CA SER A 14 -0.88 -11.67 16.74
C SER A 14 -0.40 -10.46 15.92
N LEU A 15 0.91 -10.36 15.75
CA LEU A 15 1.53 -9.49 14.73
C LEU A 15 1.49 -10.23 13.39
N MET A 16 0.35 -10.17 12.71
CA MET A 16 0.25 -10.40 11.26
C MET A 16 -0.36 -9.16 10.62
N PHE A 17 0.34 -8.02 10.74
CA PHE A 17 0.18 -6.96 9.74
C PHE A 17 1.25 -7.21 8.68
N SER A 18 0.92 -8.09 7.73
CA SER A 18 1.73 -8.38 6.55
C SER A 18 1.99 -7.08 5.79
N THR A 19 3.22 -6.58 5.87
CA THR A 19 3.69 -5.36 5.20
C THR A 19 3.72 -5.49 3.67
N ALA A 20 3.40 -6.66 3.11
CA ALA A 20 3.36 -6.96 1.69
C ALA A 20 2.25 -6.21 0.91
N LEU A 21 1.20 -5.77 1.59
CA LEU A 21 0.04 -5.09 0.97
C LEU A 21 0.37 -3.76 0.29
N PHE A 22 1.44 -3.08 0.72
CA PHE A 22 1.79 -1.75 0.22
C PHE A 22 2.97 -1.76 -0.77
N ALA A 23 3.61 -2.91 -0.96
CA ALA A 23 4.83 -3.03 -1.76
C ALA A 23 4.60 -3.09 -3.28
N ASP A 24 3.43 -3.53 -3.76
CA ASP A 24 3.15 -3.63 -5.20
C ASP A 24 2.18 -2.54 -5.74
N SER A 25 2.44 -2.20 -7.00
CA SER A 25 1.78 -1.25 -7.89
C SER A 25 0.31 -1.57 -8.20
N SER A 26 -0.18 -2.76 -7.86
CA SER A 26 -1.57 -3.21 -8.06
C SER A 26 -2.62 -2.27 -7.45
N MET A 27 -2.28 -1.56 -6.37
CA MET A 27 -3.14 -0.51 -5.77
C MET A 27 -3.10 0.85 -6.49
N CYS A 28 -2.41 1.01 -7.63
CA CYS A 28 -2.34 2.30 -8.31
C CYS A 28 -3.55 2.53 -9.25
N LYS A 29 -4.26 3.63 -8.94
CA LYS A 29 -5.31 4.33 -9.71
C LYS A 29 -6.60 3.55 -10.04
N HIS A 30 -6.53 2.32 -10.54
CA HIS A 30 -7.72 1.52 -10.87
C HIS A 30 -8.24 0.71 -9.68
N GLY A 31 -7.34 0.14 -8.85
CA GLY A 31 -7.73 -0.71 -7.73
C GLY A 31 -8.64 -0.02 -6.71
N LEU A 32 -8.18 1.11 -6.14
CA LEU A 32 -8.97 1.81 -5.11
C LEU A 32 -10.29 2.37 -5.65
N LYS A 33 -10.31 2.87 -6.89
CA LYS A 33 -11.53 3.39 -7.52
C LYS A 33 -12.58 2.29 -7.67
N HIS A 34 -12.19 1.13 -8.23
CA HIS A 34 -13.10 -0.01 -8.36
C HIS A 34 -13.56 -0.57 -7.01
N MET A 35 -12.68 -0.59 -6.01
CA MET A 35 -13.07 -0.98 -4.65
C MET A 35 -14.17 -0.07 -4.13
N LEU A 36 -14.01 1.27 -4.24
CA LEU A 36 -15.01 2.23 -3.79
C LEU A 36 -16.34 2.14 -4.54
N GLU A 37 -16.31 1.94 -5.86
CA GLU A 37 -17.52 1.75 -6.67
C GLU A 37 -18.34 0.54 -6.20
N SER A 38 -17.66 -0.52 -5.72
CA SER A 38 -18.33 -1.71 -5.21
C SER A 38 -18.97 -1.54 -3.81
N LEU A 39 -18.61 -0.49 -3.05
CA LEU A 39 -19.10 -0.27 -1.69
C LEU A 39 -20.50 0.33 -1.63
N GLN A 40 -21.13 0.61 -2.78
CA GLN A 40 -22.49 1.18 -2.85
C GLN A 40 -22.62 2.43 -1.96
N LEU A 41 -21.72 3.38 -2.15
CA LEU A 41 -21.64 4.60 -1.34
C LEU A 41 -22.89 5.46 -1.52
N SER A 42 -23.38 6.06 -0.44
CA SER A 42 -24.39 7.13 -0.50
C SER A 42 -23.80 8.37 -1.17
N ASP A 43 -24.65 9.31 -1.60
CA ASP A 43 -24.17 10.54 -2.24
C ASP A 43 -23.41 11.44 -1.26
N GLU A 44 -23.77 11.44 0.02
CA GLU A 44 -23.04 12.12 1.09
C GLU A 44 -21.65 11.48 1.31
N GLN A 45 -21.57 10.15 1.26
CA GLN A 45 -20.29 9.44 1.38
C GLN A 45 -19.39 9.72 0.17
N LYS A 46 -19.95 9.69 -1.05
CA LYS A 46 -19.22 10.06 -2.27
C LYS A 46 -18.69 11.50 -2.20
N ALA A 47 -19.49 12.45 -1.72
CA ALA A 47 -19.08 13.84 -1.59
C ALA A 47 -17.89 14.00 -0.64
N LYS A 48 -17.84 13.24 0.45
CA LYS A 48 -16.73 13.23 1.42
C LYS A 48 -15.48 12.49 0.90
N ILE A 49 -15.67 11.37 0.20
CA ILE A 49 -14.57 10.52 -0.28
C ILE A 49 -13.88 11.11 -1.52
N LYS A 50 -14.62 11.75 -2.42
CA LYS A 50 -14.07 12.31 -3.66
C LYS A 50 -12.83 13.19 -3.47
N PRO A 51 -12.80 14.20 -2.58
CA PRO A 51 -11.61 15.03 -2.37
C PRO A 51 -10.42 14.23 -1.82
N ILE A 52 -10.66 13.24 -0.95
CA ILE A 52 -9.62 12.35 -0.41
C ILE A 52 -8.92 11.60 -1.55
N ILE A 53 -9.71 11.06 -2.49
CA ILE A 53 -9.20 10.28 -3.61
C ILE A 53 -8.51 11.17 -4.67
N GLU A 54 -9.03 12.35 -4.97
CA GLU A 54 -8.36 13.28 -5.89
C GLU A 54 -7.02 13.79 -5.31
N GLN A 55 -6.95 14.04 -4.00
CA GLN A 55 -5.69 14.37 -3.35
C GLN A 55 -4.68 13.21 -3.46
N MET A 56 -5.10 11.98 -3.15
CA MET A 56 -4.24 10.80 -3.30
C MET A 56 -3.76 10.67 -4.75
N LYS A 57 -4.66 10.79 -5.72
CA LYS A 57 -4.35 10.67 -7.15
C LYS A 57 -3.36 11.72 -7.63
N SER A 58 -3.48 12.96 -7.15
CA SER A 58 -2.52 14.03 -7.44
C SER A 58 -1.13 13.67 -6.91
N THR A 59 -1.03 13.27 -5.63
CA THR A 59 0.22 12.83 -5.00
C THR A 59 0.83 11.65 -5.77
N MET A 60 0.03 10.61 -6.07
CA MET A 60 0.51 9.43 -6.79
C MET A 60 0.99 9.76 -8.21
N LYS A 61 0.34 10.71 -8.90
CA LYS A 61 0.78 11.16 -10.24
C LYS A 61 2.15 11.84 -10.15
N ALA A 62 2.33 12.76 -9.20
CA ALA A 62 3.60 13.45 -9.00
C ALA A 62 4.73 12.47 -8.64
N THR A 63 4.47 11.56 -7.70
CA THR A 63 5.44 10.53 -7.33
C THR A 63 5.76 9.58 -8.49
N GLY A 64 4.77 9.21 -9.30
CA GLY A 64 4.98 8.40 -10.50
C GLY A 64 5.97 9.04 -11.48
N SER A 65 5.81 10.33 -11.78
CA SER A 65 6.76 11.06 -12.63
C SER A 65 8.18 11.11 -12.05
N GLN A 66 8.32 11.22 -10.72
CA GLN A 66 9.64 11.17 -10.06
C GLN A 66 10.26 9.78 -10.15
N MET A 67 9.45 8.72 -9.98
CA MET A 67 9.90 7.33 -10.11
C MET A 67 10.38 7.01 -11.53
N ASP A 68 9.67 7.49 -12.56
CA ASP A 68 10.06 7.31 -13.95
C ASP A 68 11.40 8.02 -14.26
N ALA A 69 11.56 9.24 -13.76
CA ALA A 69 12.83 9.97 -13.91
C ALA A 69 14.01 9.26 -13.23
N LEU A 70 13.81 8.74 -12.01
CA LEU A 70 14.84 7.95 -11.31
C LEU A 70 15.15 6.65 -12.05
N LYS A 71 14.14 5.98 -12.61
CA LYS A 71 14.32 4.76 -13.41
C LYS A 71 15.20 5.04 -14.62
N SER A 72 14.98 6.14 -15.34
CA SER A 72 15.82 6.53 -16.48
C SER A 72 17.27 6.78 -16.06
N LYS A 73 17.51 7.52 -14.96
CA LYS A 73 18.87 7.79 -14.44
C LYS A 73 19.60 6.52 -14.02
N ILE A 74 18.90 5.58 -13.38
CA ILE A 74 19.47 4.27 -13.03
C ILE A 74 19.81 3.49 -14.30
N HIS A 75 18.94 3.54 -15.32
CA HIS A 75 19.17 2.88 -16.60
C HIS A 75 20.39 3.45 -17.34
N GLU A 76 20.61 4.76 -17.29
CA GLU A 76 21.82 5.41 -17.82
C GLU A 76 23.09 4.90 -17.15
N GLN A 77 23.09 4.76 -15.82
CA GLN A 77 24.23 4.21 -15.07
C GLN A 77 24.55 2.76 -15.43
N ILE A 78 23.55 1.96 -15.79
CA ILE A 78 23.73 0.57 -16.24
C ILE A 78 24.41 0.50 -17.61
N HIS A 79 24.18 1.48 -18.49
CA HIS A 79 24.72 1.49 -19.87
C HIS A 79 25.98 2.35 -20.02
N ALA A 80 26.42 3.02 -18.96
CA ALA A 80 27.65 3.80 -18.96
C ALA A 80 28.89 2.89 -19.11
N ALA A 81 29.97 3.43 -19.68
CA ALA A 81 31.24 2.69 -19.84
C ALA A 81 31.82 2.24 -18.49
N SER A 82 31.54 3.00 -17.43
CA SER A 82 31.75 2.61 -16.04
C SER A 82 30.57 3.11 -15.20
N MET A 83 30.12 2.28 -14.27
CA MET A 83 29.05 2.62 -13.34
C MET A 83 29.62 3.37 -12.13
N ASP A 84 29.03 4.53 -11.82
CA ASP A 84 29.32 5.24 -10.58
C ASP A 84 28.44 4.67 -9.45
N LYS A 85 29.06 3.91 -8.54
CA LYS A 85 28.38 3.27 -7.43
C LYS A 85 27.74 4.26 -6.46
N ASP A 86 28.39 5.39 -6.20
CA ASP A 86 27.88 6.38 -5.24
C ASP A 86 26.65 7.09 -5.81
N THR A 87 26.70 7.40 -7.11
CA THR A 87 25.53 7.92 -7.84
C THR A 87 24.38 6.91 -7.83
N VAL A 88 24.63 5.62 -8.14
CA VAL A 88 23.59 4.59 -8.12
C VAL A 88 22.97 4.43 -6.72
N ASN A 89 23.79 4.38 -5.66
CA ASN A 89 23.29 4.29 -4.29
C ASN A 89 22.36 5.48 -3.96
N SER A 90 22.76 6.70 -4.31
CA SER A 90 21.92 7.89 -4.10
C SER A 90 20.58 7.82 -4.87
N LEU A 91 20.57 7.31 -6.10
CA LEU A 91 19.35 7.14 -6.89
C LEU A 91 18.41 6.09 -6.26
N ILE A 92 18.96 5.02 -5.71
CA ILE A 92 18.21 3.98 -5.01
C ILE A 92 17.63 4.49 -3.68
N ASP A 93 18.38 5.30 -2.94
CA ASP A 93 17.89 5.93 -1.70
C ASP A 93 16.72 6.87 -1.97
N GLN A 94 16.81 7.68 -3.02
CA GLN A 94 15.71 8.55 -3.47
C GLN A 94 14.48 7.73 -3.86
N LYS A 95 14.68 6.63 -4.59
CA LYS A 95 13.59 5.73 -4.99
C LYS A 95 12.92 5.10 -3.76
N THR A 96 13.71 4.65 -2.79
CA THR A 96 13.22 4.05 -1.54
C THR A 96 12.41 5.04 -0.72
N ALA A 97 12.87 6.28 -0.60
CA ALA A 97 12.15 7.35 0.08
C ALA A 97 10.78 7.64 -0.58
N LEU A 98 10.72 7.67 -1.91
CA LEU A 98 9.46 7.85 -2.65
C LEU A 98 8.49 6.69 -2.42
N ILE A 99 8.96 5.45 -2.48
CA ILE A 99 8.15 4.27 -2.17
C ILE A 99 7.57 4.39 -0.76
N GLY A 100 8.39 4.72 0.25
CA GLY A 100 7.93 4.93 1.62
C GLY A 100 6.86 6.03 1.75
N SER A 101 7.03 7.13 1.02
CA SER A 101 6.03 8.22 0.96
C SER A 101 4.70 7.75 0.34
N MET A 102 4.76 6.95 -0.73
CA MET A 102 3.57 6.38 -1.34
C MET A 102 2.81 5.46 -0.38
N MET A 103 3.53 4.59 0.33
CA MET A 103 2.94 3.67 1.32
C MET A 103 2.21 4.45 2.41
N LYS A 104 2.86 5.47 3.00
CA LYS A 104 2.25 6.35 4.02
C LYS A 104 0.98 7.02 3.50
N THR A 105 1.02 7.54 2.27
CA THR A 105 -0.14 8.18 1.63
C THR A 105 -1.29 7.19 1.45
N LYS A 106 -1.02 5.97 0.98
CA LYS A 106 -2.05 4.92 0.82
C LYS A 106 -2.70 4.56 2.14
N VAL A 107 -1.90 4.30 3.18
CA VAL A 107 -2.41 3.99 4.54
C VAL A 107 -3.31 5.11 5.05
N ALA A 108 -2.85 6.36 4.97
CA ALA A 108 -3.61 7.52 5.42
C ALA A 108 -4.93 7.67 4.64
N THR A 109 -4.90 7.47 3.32
CA THR A 109 -6.09 7.55 2.46
C THR A 109 -7.12 6.49 2.83
N VAL A 110 -6.70 5.23 3.00
CA VAL A 110 -7.61 4.14 3.38
C VAL A 110 -8.23 4.41 4.75
N HIS A 111 -7.43 4.87 5.72
CA HIS A 111 -7.94 5.25 7.04
C HIS A 111 -8.98 6.38 6.97
N GLN A 112 -8.73 7.41 6.17
CA GLN A 112 -9.69 8.50 5.96
C GLN A 112 -10.99 8.00 5.30
N VAL A 113 -10.89 7.12 4.30
CA VAL A 113 -12.07 6.51 3.66
C VAL A 113 -12.88 5.70 4.68
N LEU A 114 -12.24 4.83 5.46
CA LEU A 114 -12.90 4.01 6.48
C LEU A 114 -13.71 4.85 7.47
N SER A 115 -13.24 6.06 7.80
CA SER A 115 -13.96 6.96 8.72
C SER A 115 -15.32 7.47 8.20
N VAL A 116 -15.58 7.32 6.89
CA VAL A 116 -16.81 7.76 6.22
C VAL A 116 -17.79 6.58 5.99
N LEU A 117 -17.30 5.35 6.06
CA LEU A 117 -18.06 4.15 5.74
C LEU A 117 -18.91 3.66 6.92
N THR A 118 -20.01 2.97 6.61
CA THR A 118 -20.77 2.18 7.60
C THR A 118 -19.99 0.92 8.01
N GLU A 119 -20.35 0.28 9.12
CA GLU A 119 -19.69 -0.95 9.58
C GLU A 119 -19.76 -2.10 8.55
N GLU A 120 -20.90 -2.21 7.85
CA GLU A 120 -21.09 -3.18 6.77
C GLU A 120 -20.14 -2.90 5.59
N GLN A 121 -20.01 -1.63 5.19
CA GLN A 121 -19.10 -1.22 4.12
C GLN A 121 -17.63 -1.37 4.53
N LYS A 122 -17.27 -1.09 5.78
CA LYS A 122 -15.91 -1.35 6.32
C LYS A 122 -15.56 -2.83 6.23
N THR A 123 -16.48 -3.69 6.67
CA THR A 123 -16.30 -5.15 6.60
C THR A 123 -16.10 -5.60 5.15
N LYS A 124 -16.92 -5.09 4.22
CA LYS A 124 -16.76 -5.36 2.79
C LYS A 124 -15.40 -4.91 2.26
N LEU A 125 -14.98 -3.69 2.60
CA LEU A 125 -13.67 -3.16 2.19
C LEU A 125 -12.51 -4.02 2.71
N HIS A 126 -12.55 -4.43 3.97
CA HIS A 126 -11.53 -5.31 4.56
C HIS A 126 -11.44 -6.65 3.84
N ASN A 127 -12.58 -7.28 3.50
CA ASN A 127 -12.61 -8.52 2.75
C ASN A 127 -11.98 -8.36 1.36
N MET A 128 -12.30 -7.26 0.66
CA MET A 128 -11.69 -6.98 -0.65
C MET A 128 -10.18 -6.77 -0.55
N MET A 129 -9.69 -6.13 0.52
CA MET A 129 -8.25 -5.97 0.77
C MET A 129 -7.57 -7.31 1.02
N LYS A 130 -8.21 -8.20 1.82
CA LYS A 130 -7.71 -9.54 2.09
C LYS A 130 -7.68 -10.40 0.83
N ASP A 131 -8.73 -10.39 0.02
CA ASP A 131 -8.78 -11.11 -1.25
C ASP A 131 -7.68 -10.63 -2.21
N ALA A 132 -7.39 -9.33 -2.22
CA ALA A 132 -6.30 -8.78 -3.01
C ALA A 132 -4.93 -9.26 -2.50
N GLU A 133 -4.74 -9.36 -1.17
CA GLU A 133 -3.54 -9.94 -0.56
C GLU A 133 -3.32 -11.39 -1.00
N GLU A 134 -4.36 -12.21 -0.89
CA GLU A 134 -4.31 -13.63 -1.21
C GLU A 134 -3.99 -13.84 -2.69
N LYS A 135 -4.60 -13.06 -3.59
CA LYS A 135 -4.29 -13.09 -5.02
C LYS A 135 -2.85 -12.68 -5.30
N MET A 136 -2.33 -11.65 -4.61
CA MET A 136 -0.93 -11.26 -4.75
C MET A 136 0.01 -12.36 -4.24
N ALA A 137 -0.29 -12.98 -3.11
CA ALA A 137 0.49 -14.09 -2.56
C ALA A 137 0.47 -15.31 -3.50
N GLN A 138 -0.68 -15.66 -4.08
CA GLN A 138 -0.80 -16.73 -5.08
C GLN A 138 0.01 -16.42 -6.34
N LYS A 139 -0.09 -15.18 -6.85
CA LYS A 139 0.71 -14.75 -8.00
C LYS A 139 2.20 -14.84 -7.70
N TYR A 140 2.63 -14.37 -6.53
CA TYR A 140 4.02 -14.49 -6.09
C TYR A 140 4.48 -15.94 -6.08
N LYS A 141 3.71 -16.85 -5.44
CA LYS A 141 3.99 -18.30 -5.44
C LYS A 141 4.11 -18.85 -6.85
N SER A 142 3.16 -18.54 -7.75
CA SER A 142 3.20 -19.03 -9.13
C SER A 142 4.43 -18.57 -9.93
N CYS A 143 5.06 -17.46 -9.56
CA CYS A 143 6.30 -17.00 -10.19
C CYS A 143 7.57 -17.65 -9.62
N HIS A 144 7.48 -18.38 -8.50
CA HIS A 144 8.64 -18.96 -7.80
C HIS A 144 8.55 -20.48 -7.62
N ASP A 145 7.36 -21.08 -7.74
CA ASP A 145 7.13 -22.52 -7.58
C ASP A 145 7.17 -23.28 -8.93
N ASN A 146 7.50 -22.60 -10.04
CA ASN A 146 7.71 -23.22 -11.37
C ASN A 146 9.19 -23.56 -11.66
N ASP A 147 10.05 -23.57 -10.64
CA ASP A 147 11.46 -24.00 -10.70
C ASP A 147 11.65 -25.42 -10.14
#